data_AF-A0A6A2YSG5-F1
#
_entry.id   AF-A0A6A2YSG5-F1
#
_cell.length_a   1.000
_cell.length_b   1.000
_cell.length_c   1.000
_cell.angle_alpha   90.00
_cell.angle_beta   90.00
_cell.angle_gamma   90.00
#
_symmetry.space_group_name_H-M   'P 1'
#
loop_
_entity.id
_entity.type
_entity.pdbx_description
1 polymer ?
#
loop_
_entity_poly.entity_id
_entity_poly.type
_entity_poly.pdbx_seq_one_letter_code
_entity_poly.pdbx_strand_id
1 'polypeptide(L)'
;MALNVGIRSASKLLTSSSQPLLHKSAANRGVHSTGVKSMGGGHGHDEPYYLHAKHMYNLDRMKHQKLKMSLAVFTAFSIGVFVPVYAVIFQQKKTASG
;
A
#
# COMPACT_ATOMS: atom_id res chain seq x y z
N MET A 1 -15.02 20.85 28.23
CA MET A 1 -15.24 19.47 28.73
C MET A 1 -16.48 18.93 28.03
N ALA A 2 -16.34 17.92 27.16
CA ALA A 2 -17.46 17.22 26.54
C ALA A 2 -17.02 15.80 26.14
N LEU A 3 -17.74 14.81 26.65
CA LEU A 3 -17.49 13.37 26.59
C LEU A 3 -17.38 12.86 25.16
N ASN A 4 -16.35 12.04 24.88
CA ASN A 4 -16.34 11.15 23.72
C ASN A 4 -16.60 9.71 24.18
N VAL A 5 -17.46 9.06 23.42
CA VAL A 5 -18.30 7.91 23.77
C VAL A 5 -17.47 6.62 23.89
N GLY A 6 -17.67 5.92 25.01
CA GLY A 6 -17.25 4.55 25.17
C GLY A 6 -18.16 3.59 24.39
N ILE A 7 -17.59 2.45 24.00
CA ILE A 7 -18.06 1.09 24.32
C ILE A 7 -17.56 0.17 23.20
N ARG A 8 -16.79 -0.81 23.63
CA ARG A 8 -16.15 -1.86 22.84
C ARG A 8 -17.19 -2.97 22.56
N SER A 9 -17.03 -3.64 21.42
CA SER A 9 -17.21 -5.10 21.24
C SER A 9 -18.60 -5.72 21.48
N ALA A 10 -19.20 -6.30 20.44
CA ALA A 10 -20.00 -7.52 20.57
C ALA A 10 -20.11 -8.24 19.21
N SER A 11 -19.38 -9.34 19.12
CA SER A 11 -19.46 -10.35 18.09
C SER A 11 -20.78 -11.11 18.09
N LYS A 12 -21.14 -11.62 16.89
CA LYS A 12 -21.65 -12.99 16.63
C LYS A 12 -23.16 -13.29 16.81
N LEU A 13 -23.66 -14.03 15.79
CA LEU A 13 -24.78 -14.99 15.74
C LEU A 13 -26.14 -14.41 15.31
N LEU A 14 -26.58 -14.63 14.06
CA LEU A 14 -27.25 -15.84 13.50
C LEU A 14 -28.63 -16.10 14.12
N THR A 15 -29.68 -16.14 13.27
CA THR A 15 -30.91 -16.99 13.30
C THR A 15 -32.01 -16.24 12.51
N SER A 16 -32.28 -16.57 11.25
CA SER A 16 -33.13 -17.66 10.72
C SER A 16 -34.49 -17.13 10.25
N SER A 17 -34.73 -17.15 8.94
CA SER A 17 -36.07 -17.37 8.39
C SER A 17 -35.95 -17.96 6.98
N SER A 18 -36.14 -19.27 6.94
CA SER A 18 -36.34 -20.09 5.75
C SER A 18 -37.63 -19.70 5.01
N GLN A 19 -37.59 -19.62 3.67
CA GLN A 19 -38.41 -20.37 2.69
C GLN A 19 -38.32 -19.71 1.28
N PRO A 20 -38.61 -20.47 0.20
CA PRO A 20 -37.94 -20.41 -1.09
C PRO A 20 -38.78 -19.72 -2.16
N LEU A 21 -38.14 -18.97 -3.06
CA LEU A 21 -38.79 -18.49 -4.27
C LEU A 21 -37.85 -18.61 -5.47
N LEU A 22 -38.28 -19.46 -6.39
CA LEU A 22 -37.69 -19.79 -7.67
C LEU A 22 -37.36 -18.54 -8.48
N HIS A 23 -36.13 -18.43 -9.01
CA HIS A 23 -35.95 -17.85 -10.34
C HIS A 23 -34.70 -18.40 -11.03
N LYS A 24 -34.99 -19.14 -12.11
CA LYS A 24 -34.15 -19.44 -13.28
C LYS A 24 -32.84 -18.66 -13.38
N SER A 25 -31.72 -19.39 -13.39
CA SER A 25 -30.61 -19.06 -14.29
C SER A 25 -29.88 -20.36 -14.62
N ALA A 26 -29.53 -20.51 -15.89
CA ALA A 26 -28.79 -21.64 -16.42
C ALA A 26 -27.50 -21.83 -15.60
N ALA A 27 -27.46 -22.89 -14.79
CA ALA A 27 -26.23 -23.35 -14.19
C ALA A 27 -25.38 -23.92 -15.31
N ASN A 28 -24.60 -23.04 -15.95
CA ASN A 28 -23.51 -23.41 -16.81
C ASN A 28 -22.54 -24.23 -15.94
N ARG A 29 -22.66 -25.56 -15.99
CA ARG A 29 -21.77 -26.48 -15.28
C ARG A 29 -20.41 -26.44 -15.99
N GLY A 30 -19.71 -25.33 -15.81
CA GLY A 30 -18.30 -25.22 -16.14
C GLY A 30 -17.55 -26.08 -15.12
N VAL A 31 -17.14 -27.26 -15.54
CA VAL A 31 -16.09 -28.02 -14.85
C VAL A 31 -14.83 -27.17 -14.88
N HIS A 32 -14.60 -26.41 -13.80
CA HIS A 32 -13.31 -25.80 -13.53
C HIS A 32 -12.36 -26.93 -13.14
N SER A 33 -11.77 -27.57 -14.16
CA SER A 33 -10.52 -28.28 -14.00
C SER A 33 -9.50 -27.25 -13.55
N THR A 34 -9.20 -27.19 -12.25
CA THR A 34 -7.93 -26.64 -11.78
C THR A 34 -6.87 -27.65 -12.19
N GLY A 35 -6.52 -27.64 -13.47
CA GLY A 35 -5.35 -28.35 -13.97
C GLY A 35 -4.18 -27.87 -13.11
N VAL A 36 -3.54 -28.82 -12.43
CA VAL A 36 -2.28 -28.59 -11.73
C VAL A 36 -1.36 -27.91 -12.73
N LYS A 37 -1.08 -26.63 -12.50
CA LYS A 37 -0.07 -25.88 -13.24
C LYS A 37 1.20 -26.72 -13.24
N SER A 38 1.62 -27.13 -14.43
CA SER A 38 2.81 -27.95 -14.63
C SER A 38 4.01 -27.21 -14.02
N MET A 39 4.48 -27.65 -12.86
CA MET A 39 5.79 -27.25 -12.35
C MET A 39 6.83 -28.04 -13.13
N GLY A 40 7.13 -27.59 -14.35
CA GLY A 40 8.14 -28.23 -15.16
C GLY A 40 8.32 -27.57 -16.52
N GLY A 41 9.43 -26.86 -16.66
CA GLY A 41 10.11 -26.68 -17.95
C GLY A 41 10.02 -25.28 -18.54
N GLY A 42 11.12 -24.52 -18.43
CA GLY A 42 11.32 -23.29 -19.19
C GLY A 42 12.70 -22.69 -18.91
N HIS A 43 13.66 -23.01 -19.78
CA HIS A 43 14.95 -22.34 -19.88
C HIS A 43 14.75 -20.82 -19.95
N GLY A 44 15.55 -20.05 -19.20
CA GLY A 44 15.30 -18.64 -18.90
C GLY A 44 15.21 -17.69 -20.10
N HIS A 45 14.83 -16.45 -19.78
CA HIS A 45 15.07 -15.18 -20.51
C HIS A 45 13.87 -14.21 -20.63
N ASP A 46 12.91 -14.17 -19.70
CA ASP A 46 11.94 -13.04 -19.66
C ASP A 46 11.56 -12.53 -18.25
N GLU A 47 12.05 -13.17 -17.18
CA GLU A 47 11.86 -12.65 -15.82
C GLU A 47 12.65 -11.34 -15.61
N PRO A 48 11.99 -10.28 -15.10
CA PRO A 48 12.66 -9.01 -14.94
C PRO A 48 13.75 -9.12 -13.87
N TYR A 49 14.90 -8.48 -14.13
CA TYR A 49 16.12 -8.56 -13.33
C TYR A 49 15.94 -8.37 -11.81
N TYR A 50 14.88 -7.68 -11.38
CA TYR A 50 14.57 -7.44 -9.97
C TYR A 50 13.86 -8.62 -9.26
N LEU A 51 13.33 -9.61 -9.99
CA LEU A 51 12.56 -10.71 -9.40
C LEU A 51 13.45 -11.82 -8.80
N HIS A 52 14.59 -12.09 -9.42
CA HIS A 52 15.57 -13.10 -8.98
C HIS A 52 16.94 -12.49 -8.64
N ALA A 53 16.98 -11.20 -8.29
CA ALA A 53 18.23 -10.53 -7.93
C ALA A 53 18.82 -11.12 -6.63
N LYS A 54 20.14 -11.34 -6.61
CA LYS A 54 20.86 -11.79 -5.40
C LYS A 54 20.79 -10.79 -4.24
N HIS A 55 20.63 -9.50 -4.55
CA HIS A 55 20.50 -8.43 -3.58
C HIS A 55 19.19 -7.68 -3.79
N MET A 56 18.52 -7.35 -2.68
CA MET A 56 17.20 -6.71 -2.70
C MET A 56 17.23 -5.32 -3.38
N TYR A 57 18.33 -4.58 -3.21
CA TYR A 57 18.57 -3.32 -3.89
C TYR A 57 19.82 -3.43 -4.77
N ASN A 58 19.70 -3.03 -6.04
CA ASN A 58 20.84 -2.82 -6.91
C ASN A 58 21.07 -1.32 -7.13
N LEU A 59 21.71 -0.70 -6.15
CA LEU A 59 22.02 0.74 -6.17
C LEU A 59 23.14 1.07 -7.17
N ASP A 60 24.09 0.17 -7.38
CA ASP A 60 25.25 0.36 -8.27
C ASP A 60 24.84 0.47 -9.75
N ARG A 61 23.74 -0.20 -10.15
CA ARG A 61 23.18 -0.06 -11.51
C ARG A 61 22.31 1.18 -11.71
N MET A 62 22.15 2.04 -10.71
CA MET A 62 21.41 3.28 -10.87
C MET A 62 22.23 4.32 -11.65
N LYS A 63 21.74 4.74 -12.83
CA LYS A 63 22.36 5.84 -13.58
C LYS A 63 22.35 7.14 -12.74
N HIS A 64 23.52 7.77 -12.64
CA HIS A 64 23.79 8.96 -11.82
C HIS A 64 23.49 8.78 -10.32
N GLN A 65 23.79 7.61 -9.77
CA GLN A 65 23.52 7.25 -8.37
C GLN A 65 24.00 8.31 -7.38
N LYS A 66 25.26 8.77 -7.49
CA LYS A 66 25.83 9.75 -6.54
C LYS A 66 25.00 11.04 -6.49
N LEU A 67 24.63 11.57 -7.66
CA LEU A 67 23.83 12.79 -7.78
C LEU A 67 22.42 12.58 -7.20
N LYS A 68 21.77 11.44 -7.49
CA LYS A 68 20.43 11.13 -6.96
C LYS A 68 20.44 10.96 -5.45
N MET A 69 21.43 10.26 -4.91
CA MET A 69 21.53 10.04 -3.47
C MET A 69 21.85 11.34 -2.73
N SER A 70 22.79 12.15 -3.23
CA SER A 70 23.11 13.44 -2.62
C SER A 70 21.93 14.42 -2.70
N LEU A 71 21.24 14.47 -3.84
CA LEU A 71 20.05 15.31 -4.01
C LEU A 71 18.92 14.86 -3.08
N ALA A 72 18.67 13.55 -2.99
CA ALA A 72 17.64 13.00 -2.11
C ALA A 72 17.90 13.35 -0.64
N VAL A 73 19.14 13.18 -0.17
CA VAL A 73 19.53 13.54 1.20
C VAL A 73 19.38 15.05 1.43
N PHE A 74 19.85 15.87 0.49
CA PHE A 74 19.72 17.32 0.59
C PHE A 74 18.25 17.75 0.65
N THR A 75 17.41 17.25 -0.24
CA THR A 75 15.98 17.57 -0.26
C THR A 75 15.28 17.15 1.03
N ALA A 76 15.54 15.94 1.53
CA ALA A 76 14.95 15.47 2.78
C ALA A 76 15.36 16.36 3.96
N PHE A 77 16.64 16.72 4.04
CA PHE A 77 17.14 17.63 5.07
C PHE A 77 16.52 19.03 4.95
N SER A 78 16.47 19.59 3.74
CA SER A 78 15.88 20.91 3.49
C SER A 78 14.43 20.97 3.94
N ILE A 79 13.61 19.95 3.63
CA ILE A 79 12.21 19.89 4.08
C ILE A 79 12.14 19.78 5.61
N GLY A 80 13.00 18.95 6.22
CA GLY A 80 13.06 18.75 7.66
C GLY A 80 13.34 20.03 8.45
N VAL A 81 14.14 20.95 7.90
CA VAL A 81 14.44 22.25 8.53
C VAL A 81 13.45 23.34 8.12
N PHE A 82 13.06 23.38 6.85
CA PHE A 82 12.21 24.44 6.30
C PHE A 82 10.81 24.44 6.92
N VAL A 83 10.20 23.27 7.10
CA VAL A 83 8.82 23.16 7.61
C VAL A 83 8.69 23.72 9.04
N PRO A 84 9.53 23.35 10.03
CA PRO A 84 9.47 23.94 11.36
C PRO A 84 9.73 25.45 11.38
N VAL A 85 10.72 25.95 10.63
CA VAL A 85 11.03 27.39 10.55
C VAL A 85 9.83 28.16 10.00
N TYR A 86 9.25 27.67 8.91
CA TYR A 86 8.07 28.30 8.33
C TYR A 86 6.87 28.28 9.28
N ALA A 87 6.67 27.19 10.02
CA ALA A 87 5.60 27.11 11.02
C ALA A 87 5.76 28.17 12.13
N VAL A 88 6.99 28.43 12.59
CA VAL A 88 7.25 29.50 13.58
C VAL A 88 6.96 30.88 12.98
N ILE A 89 7.46 31.16 11.78
CA ILE A 89 7.19 32.44 11.08
C ILE A 89 5.68 32.65 10.91
N PHE A 90 4.97 31.60 10.50
CA PHE A 90 3.51 31.66 10.34
C PHE A 90 2.80 31.96 11.66
N GLN A 91 3.23 31.34 12.78
CA GLN A 91 2.68 31.63 14.10
C GLN A 91 2.96 33.07 14.55
N GLN A 92 4.20 33.55 14.40
CA GLN A 92 4.55 34.93 14.74
C GLN A 92 3.75 35.94 13.93
N LYS A 93 3.52 35.69 12.63
CA LYS A 93 2.69 36.55 11.77
C LYS A 93 1.24 36.60 12.25
N LYS A 94 0.68 35.50 12.76
CA LYS A 94 -0.67 35.48 13.34
C LYS A 94 -0.75 36.22 14.67
N THR A 95 0.30 36.17 15.50
CA THR A 95 0.36 36.87 16.78
C THR A 95 0.56 38.38 16.61
N ALA A 96 1.36 38.80 15.63
CA ALA A 96 1.62 40.22 15.36
C ALA A 96 0.46 40.97 14.68
N SER A 97 -0.54 40.25 14.16
CA SER A 97 -1.73 40.83 13.52
C SER A 97 -2.92 41.03 14.47
N GLY A 98 -2.74 40.78 15.77
CA GLY A 98 -3.71 41.13 16.82
C GLY A 98 -3.40 42.49 17.41
#